data_AF-A0A3B4XEZ2-F1
#
_entry.id   AF-A0A3B4XEZ2-F1
#
_cell.length_a   1.000
_cell.length_b   1.000
_cell.length_c   1.000
_cell.angle_alpha   90.00
_cell.angle_beta   90.00
_cell.angle_gamma   90.00
#
_symmetry.space_group_name_H-M   'P 1'
#
loop_
_entity.id
_entity.type
_entity.pdbx_description
1 polymer ?
#
loop_
_entity_poly.entity_id
_entity_poly.type
_entity_poly.pdbx_seq_one_letter_code
_entity_poly.pdbx_strand_id
1 'polypeptide(L)'
;MTDPSTSPENHWKTDGAFSDSGFDHSFFAETARKGTVVSRANSIGSTSASSVPNTDDEDSDYRRETSYKDEYKDRRRQAHTQAEQKRRDAIKKGYDDLQAIVPTCQQQSEFAVGAQKISKATILQKTIDYIHFLHKEKKKQEEEVSVLRKEVMALKIMKTNYEHIVKAHQDNPQQGDQVSDQVKFNIFQSIMDSLFQSFSTSVSVNSFQDLSACVFSWIEEHCKPQTLREFVVGVLRQLSGQLY
;
A
#
# COMPACT_ATOMS: atom_id res chain seq x y z
N MET A 1 8.79 55.52 -26.15
CA MET A 1 9.44 54.65 -27.15
C MET A 1 10.13 53.55 -26.36
N THR A 2 9.40 52.47 -26.05
CA THR A 2 9.21 51.22 -26.83
C THR A 2 10.10 50.12 -26.28
N ASP A 3 9.47 49.27 -25.46
CA ASP A 3 9.70 47.83 -25.26
C ASP A 3 9.91 47.05 -26.59
N PRO A 4 10.31 45.75 -26.63
CA PRO A 4 10.01 44.75 -25.59
C PRO A 4 11.08 43.69 -25.24
N SER A 5 10.86 43.19 -24.02
CA SER A 5 11.20 41.90 -23.43
C SER A 5 10.92 40.68 -24.35
N THR A 6 11.84 39.70 -24.34
CA THR A 6 11.64 38.36 -24.91
C THR A 6 11.52 37.33 -23.77
N SER A 7 10.35 36.70 -23.71
CA SER A 7 9.97 35.65 -22.76
C SER A 7 10.40 34.28 -23.31
N PRO A 8 10.97 33.36 -22.50
CA PRO A 8 11.18 31.98 -22.93
C PRO A 8 9.91 31.15 -22.73
N GLU A 9 9.49 30.52 -23.81
CA GLU A 9 8.26 29.75 -23.95
C GLU A 9 8.17 28.50 -23.05
N ASN A 10 6.93 28.19 -22.72
CA ASN A 10 6.44 27.08 -21.92
C ASN A 10 6.95 25.70 -22.38
N HIS A 11 7.74 25.04 -21.52
CA HIS A 11 8.10 23.63 -21.62
C HIS A 11 7.20 22.79 -20.70
N TRP A 12 5.97 22.53 -21.15
CA TRP A 12 5.24 21.33 -20.72
C TRP A 12 4.48 20.78 -21.93
N LYS A 13 5.23 20.12 -22.81
CA LYS A 13 4.65 19.08 -23.67
C LYS A 13 4.43 17.86 -22.80
N THR A 14 3.19 17.61 -22.42
CA THR A 14 2.77 16.30 -21.93
C THR A 14 2.28 15.55 -23.15
N ASP A 15 3.12 14.62 -23.63
CA ASP A 15 2.78 13.75 -24.74
C ASP A 15 1.48 12.99 -24.46
N GLY A 16 0.55 13.11 -25.40
CA GLY A 16 -0.65 12.28 -25.43
C GLY A 16 -0.29 10.85 -25.83
N ALA A 17 -0.75 9.90 -25.03
CA ALA A 17 -1.32 8.62 -25.46
C ALA A 17 -1.60 7.74 -24.24
N PHE A 18 -2.79 7.85 -23.66
CA PHE A 18 -3.43 6.69 -23.04
C PHE A 18 -4.85 6.61 -23.55
N SER A 19 -4.99 5.92 -24.69
CA SER A 19 -6.27 5.48 -25.22
C SER A 19 -6.85 4.46 -24.24
N ASP A 20 -7.78 4.88 -23.38
CA ASP A 20 -8.64 3.96 -22.62
C ASP A 20 -9.93 3.73 -23.42
N SER A 21 -9.75 3.05 -24.56
CA SER A 21 -10.84 2.43 -25.30
C SER A 21 -11.10 1.06 -24.69
N GLY A 22 -12.21 0.90 -23.96
CA GLY A 22 -12.65 -0.42 -23.52
C GLY A 22 -13.63 -0.42 -22.37
N PHE A 23 -14.86 0.02 -22.63
CA PHE A 23 -16.01 -0.43 -21.84
C PHE A 23 -16.14 -1.95 -22.02
N ASP A 24 -15.55 -2.75 -21.14
CA ASP A 24 -15.72 -4.19 -21.16
C ASP A 24 -16.85 -4.59 -20.21
N HIS A 25 -18.05 -4.65 -20.79
CA HIS A 25 -19.31 -4.96 -20.12
C HIS A 25 -19.51 -6.48 -19.94
N SER A 26 -18.41 -7.22 -19.72
CA SER A 26 -18.34 -8.69 -19.87
C SER A 26 -17.75 -9.40 -18.66
N PHE A 27 -18.03 -8.93 -17.42
CA PHE A 27 -17.68 -9.70 -16.21
C PHE A 27 -18.88 -9.96 -15.28
N PHE A 28 -20.08 -10.03 -15.84
CA PHE A 28 -21.24 -10.68 -15.22
C PHE A 28 -21.44 -12.06 -15.86
N ALA A 29 -20.60 -13.01 -15.48
CA ALA A 29 -20.87 -14.44 -15.67
C ALA A 29 -20.18 -15.23 -14.56
N GLU A 30 -21.02 -15.66 -13.64
CA GLU A 30 -20.80 -16.65 -12.60
C GLU A 30 -19.97 -17.86 -13.05
N THR A 31 -19.02 -18.30 -12.23
CA THR A 31 -18.77 -19.74 -12.05
C THR A 31 -17.88 -19.99 -10.82
N ALA A 32 -18.49 -20.60 -9.81
CA ALA A 32 -17.77 -21.38 -8.82
C ALA A 32 -16.99 -22.49 -9.55
N ARG A 33 -15.65 -22.39 -9.56
CA ARG A 33 -14.78 -23.51 -9.91
C ARG A 33 -13.85 -23.82 -8.75
N LYS A 34 -14.21 -24.88 -8.03
CA LYS A 34 -13.35 -25.64 -7.12
C LYS A 34 -12.02 -25.91 -7.81
N GLY A 35 -10.93 -25.49 -7.19
CA GLY A 35 -9.58 -25.82 -7.64
C GLY A 35 -9.34 -27.33 -7.56
N THR A 36 -9.14 -27.94 -8.72
CA THR A 36 -8.53 -29.26 -8.88
C THR A 36 -7.07 -29.17 -8.45
N VAL A 37 -6.77 -29.65 -7.24
CA VAL A 37 -5.40 -29.96 -6.83
C VAL A 37 -5.16 -31.45 -7.03
N VAL A 38 -4.10 -31.72 -7.77
CA VAL A 38 -3.62 -33.00 -8.27
C VAL A 38 -3.53 -34.05 -7.15
N SER A 39 -4.31 -35.11 -7.26
CA SER A 39 -4.10 -36.35 -6.50
C SER A 39 -2.78 -36.97 -6.94
N ARG A 40 -1.72 -36.77 -6.17
CA ARG A 40 -0.50 -37.58 -6.28
C ARG A 40 -0.79 -38.94 -5.68
N ALA A 41 -1.05 -39.92 -6.53
CA ALA A 41 -1.10 -41.33 -6.14
C ALA A 41 0.32 -41.79 -5.78
N ASN A 42 0.65 -41.87 -4.50
CA ASN A 42 1.75 -42.70 -4.04
C ASN A 42 1.24 -44.14 -3.97
N SER A 43 1.41 -44.88 -5.06
CA SER A 43 1.34 -46.33 -5.05
C SER A 43 2.58 -46.85 -4.33
N ILE A 44 2.43 -47.18 -3.05
CA ILE A 44 3.34 -48.07 -2.33
C ILE A 44 3.08 -49.49 -2.82
N GLY A 45 3.64 -49.80 -3.98
CA GLY A 45 3.80 -51.17 -4.44
C GLY A 45 4.90 -51.85 -3.62
N SER A 46 4.51 -52.44 -2.50
CA SER A 46 5.32 -53.44 -1.80
C SER A 46 5.48 -54.65 -2.73
N THR A 47 6.59 -54.70 -3.45
CA THR A 47 7.01 -55.90 -4.18
C THR A 47 8.03 -56.64 -3.33
N SER A 48 7.55 -57.79 -2.87
CA SER A 48 8.22 -59.08 -2.70
C SER A 48 9.69 -59.11 -2.25
N ALA A 49 9.87 -59.75 -1.10
CA ALA A 49 11.11 -60.36 -0.65
C ALA A 49 11.87 -61.04 -1.80
N SER A 50 13.13 -60.62 -2.04
CA SER A 50 14.04 -61.43 -2.84
C SER A 50 14.54 -62.58 -1.98
N SER A 51 14.05 -63.78 -2.25
CA SER A 51 14.67 -65.03 -1.84
C SER A 51 16.06 -65.12 -2.50
N VAL A 52 17.08 -65.24 -1.67
CA VAL A 52 18.46 -65.53 -2.11
C VAL A 52 18.49 -67.01 -2.53
N PRO A 53 18.97 -67.37 -3.73
CA PRO A 53 19.23 -68.77 -4.04
C PRO A 53 20.49 -69.20 -3.27
N ASN A 54 20.33 -70.12 -2.31
CA ASN A 54 21.45 -70.90 -1.83
C ASN A 54 21.89 -71.82 -2.99
N THR A 55 23.05 -71.51 -3.56
CA THR A 55 23.84 -72.47 -4.32
C THR A 55 24.88 -73.01 -3.34
N ASP A 56 24.64 -74.24 -2.94
CA ASP A 56 25.50 -75.08 -2.11
C ASP A 56 26.31 -75.92 -3.09
N ASP A 57 27.59 -75.59 -3.28
CA ASP A 57 28.59 -76.45 -3.90
C ASP A 57 29.99 -75.87 -3.62
N GLU A 58 30.91 -76.77 -3.24
CA GLU A 58 32.37 -76.66 -3.10
C GLU A 58 32.97 -76.39 -1.69
N ASP A 59 33.44 -77.50 -1.11
CA ASP A 59 34.18 -77.68 0.14
C ASP A 59 35.68 -77.43 -0.10
N SER A 60 36.18 -76.20 0.12
CA SER A 60 37.61 -75.90 0.44
C SER A 60 37.92 -74.38 0.50
N ASP A 61 37.66 -73.72 1.65
CA ASP A 61 38.32 -72.49 2.19
C ASP A 61 37.41 -71.66 3.13
N TYR A 62 36.73 -72.33 4.07
CA TYR A 62 35.75 -71.72 5.00
C TYR A 62 36.22 -70.49 5.79
N ARG A 63 37.53 -70.31 5.97
CA ARG A 63 38.08 -69.20 6.76
C ARG A 63 38.25 -67.90 5.95
N ARG A 64 38.42 -68.00 4.64
CA ARG A 64 38.61 -66.84 3.75
C ARG A 64 37.28 -66.30 3.26
N GLU A 65 36.31 -67.18 2.97
CA GLU A 65 34.99 -66.78 2.45
C GLU A 65 34.08 -66.15 3.52
N THR A 66 34.22 -66.56 4.78
CA THR A 66 33.57 -65.92 5.94
C THR A 66 34.04 -64.48 6.13
N SER A 67 35.35 -64.23 5.98
CA SER A 67 35.94 -62.89 6.04
C SER A 67 35.38 -61.95 4.95
N TYR A 68 35.28 -62.41 3.70
CA TYR A 68 34.69 -61.62 2.62
C TYR A 68 33.20 -61.35 2.87
N LYS A 69 32.41 -62.37 3.24
CA LYS A 69 30.97 -62.20 3.55
C LYS A 69 30.74 -61.24 4.72
N ASP A 70 31.64 -61.20 5.71
CA ASP A 70 31.57 -60.27 6.83
C ASP A 70 31.96 -58.83 6.43
N GLU A 71 32.97 -58.64 5.57
CA GLU A 71 33.30 -57.33 5.01
C GLU A 71 32.15 -56.74 4.17
N TYR A 72 31.45 -57.56 3.38
CA TYR A 72 30.27 -57.11 2.63
C TYR A 72 29.12 -56.70 3.55
N LYS A 73 28.86 -57.47 4.62
CA LYS A 73 27.86 -57.12 5.64
C LYS A 73 28.24 -55.84 6.37
N ASP A 74 29.51 -55.66 6.69
CA ASP A 74 30.00 -54.45 7.35
C ASP A 74 29.88 -53.22 6.45
N ARG A 75 30.28 -53.33 5.18
CA ARG A 75 30.09 -52.26 4.17
C ARG A 75 28.62 -51.86 4.03
N ARG A 76 27.70 -52.83 4.03
CA ARG A 76 26.27 -52.58 4.00
C ARG A 76 25.77 -51.87 5.27
N ARG A 77 26.26 -52.26 6.45
CA ARG A 77 25.96 -51.57 7.72
C ARG A 77 26.47 -50.13 7.70
N GLN A 78 27.69 -49.90 7.26
CA GLN A 78 28.28 -48.56 7.16
C GLN A 78 27.48 -47.66 6.21
N ALA A 79 27.12 -48.16 5.02
CA ALA A 79 26.29 -47.41 4.07
C ALA A 79 24.91 -47.07 4.66
N HIS A 80 24.28 -48.00 5.38
CA HIS A 80 23.01 -47.76 6.06
C HIS A 80 23.14 -46.69 7.15
N THR A 81 24.19 -46.75 7.98
CA THR A 81 24.48 -45.74 9.01
C THR A 81 24.72 -44.35 8.39
N GLN A 82 25.47 -44.27 7.30
CA GLN A 82 25.72 -43.01 6.59
C GLN A 82 24.42 -42.41 6.02
N ALA A 83 23.55 -43.25 5.43
CA ALA A 83 22.27 -42.80 4.89
C ALA A 83 21.34 -42.26 6.01
N GLU A 84 21.27 -42.95 7.15
CA GLU A 84 20.47 -42.49 8.29
C GLU A 84 21.05 -41.23 8.93
N GLN A 85 22.39 -41.09 9.01
CA GLN A 85 23.02 -39.86 9.48
C GLN A 85 22.66 -38.68 8.58
N LYS A 86 22.77 -38.83 7.26
CA LYS A 86 22.37 -37.80 6.29
C LYS A 86 20.90 -37.41 6.45
N ARG A 87 20.00 -38.38 6.69
CA ARG A 87 18.59 -38.12 6.98
C ARG A 87 18.41 -37.33 8.27
N ARG A 88 19.13 -37.68 9.34
CA ARG A 88 19.09 -36.97 10.63
C ARG A 88 19.60 -35.54 10.51
N ASP A 89 20.68 -35.33 9.76
CA ASP A 89 21.25 -34.01 9.53
C ASP A 89 20.28 -33.12 8.73
N ALA A 90 19.60 -33.67 7.73
CA ALA A 90 18.56 -32.95 7.00
C ALA A 90 17.38 -32.54 7.89
N ILE A 91 16.92 -33.44 8.79
CA ILE A 91 15.87 -33.12 9.77
C ILE A 91 16.34 -32.05 10.74
N LYS A 92 17.58 -32.16 11.24
CA LYS A 92 18.17 -31.17 12.15
C LYS A 92 18.21 -29.79 11.50
N LYS A 93 18.66 -29.71 10.25
CA LYS A 93 18.61 -28.46 9.47
C LYS A 93 17.18 -27.90 9.38
N GLY A 94 16.18 -28.74 9.13
CA GLY A 94 14.78 -28.30 9.13
C GLY A 94 14.32 -27.68 10.45
N TYR A 95 14.79 -28.18 11.60
CA TYR A 95 14.51 -27.54 12.90
C TYR A 95 15.22 -26.19 13.05
N ASP A 96 16.46 -26.09 12.61
CA ASP A 96 17.23 -24.84 12.64
C ASP A 96 16.55 -23.77 11.76
N ASP A 97 16.07 -24.16 10.57
CA ASP A 97 15.31 -23.28 9.67
C ASP A 97 13.98 -22.83 10.29
N LEU A 98 13.22 -23.74 10.91
CA LEU A 98 11.99 -23.39 11.63
C LEU A 98 12.24 -22.39 12.77
N GLN A 99 13.30 -22.60 13.53
CA GLN A 99 13.67 -21.70 14.62
C GLN A 99 14.04 -20.30 14.10
N ALA A 100 14.62 -20.21 12.90
CA ALA A 100 15.00 -18.95 12.26
C ALA A 100 13.84 -18.18 11.64
N ILE A 101 12.74 -18.82 11.25
CA ILE A 101 11.60 -18.14 10.59
C ILE A 101 10.40 -17.92 11.52
N VAL A 102 10.31 -18.66 12.62
CA VAL A 102 9.20 -18.53 13.58
C VAL A 102 9.57 -17.49 14.64
N PRO A 103 8.92 -16.31 14.68
CA PRO A 103 9.36 -15.19 15.53
C PRO A 103 9.40 -15.53 17.03
N THR A 104 8.43 -16.31 17.49
CA THR A 104 8.35 -16.72 18.90
C THR A 104 9.43 -17.73 19.28
N CYS A 105 10.01 -18.45 18.31
CA CYS A 105 11.18 -19.30 18.54
C CYS A 105 12.45 -18.43 18.67
N GLN A 106 12.62 -17.43 17.79
CA GLN A 106 13.75 -16.51 17.80
C GLN A 106 13.82 -15.71 19.11
N GLN A 107 12.71 -15.10 19.52
CA GLN A 107 12.62 -14.31 20.75
C GLN A 107 13.01 -15.12 21.98
N GLN A 108 12.59 -16.39 22.06
CA GLN A 108 12.93 -17.25 23.19
C GLN A 108 14.41 -17.63 23.20
N SER A 109 15.06 -17.78 22.04
CA SER A 109 16.51 -18.01 21.98
C SER A 109 17.33 -16.77 22.31
N GLU A 110 16.85 -15.56 21.99
CA GLU A 110 17.54 -14.31 22.30
C GLU A 110 17.47 -13.95 23.80
N PHE A 111 16.33 -14.20 24.44
CA PHE A 111 16.12 -13.87 25.85
C PHE A 111 16.59 -14.95 26.84
N ALA A 112 16.86 -16.17 26.38
CA ALA A 112 17.39 -17.24 27.21
C ALA A 112 18.89 -16.99 27.48
N VAL A 113 19.18 -16.17 28.50
CA VAL A 113 20.53 -16.01 29.06
C VAL A 113 20.96 -17.35 29.67
N GLY A 114 21.64 -18.16 28.86
CA GLY A 114 22.18 -19.47 29.24
C GLY A 114 21.54 -20.63 28.49
N ALA A 115 22.08 -20.93 27.30
CA ALA A 115 22.16 -22.22 26.59
C ALA A 115 21.00 -23.25 26.62
N GLN A 116 19.81 -22.94 27.13
CA GLN A 116 18.66 -23.84 27.10
C GLN A 116 18.05 -23.80 25.70
N LYS A 117 18.53 -24.71 24.84
CA LYS A 117 18.01 -24.89 23.49
C LYS A 117 16.53 -25.22 23.56
N ILE A 118 15.71 -24.49 22.81
CA ILE A 118 14.28 -24.75 22.68
C ILE A 118 14.04 -26.20 22.25
N SER A 119 13.06 -26.86 22.88
CA SER A 119 12.80 -28.28 22.59
C SER A 119 12.20 -28.47 21.20
N LYS A 120 12.46 -29.62 20.56
CA LYS A 120 11.87 -29.96 19.25
C LYS A 120 10.34 -29.90 19.27
N ALA A 121 9.72 -30.38 20.35
CA ALA A 121 8.27 -30.32 20.52
C ALA A 121 7.76 -28.87 20.58
N THR A 122 8.47 -28.00 21.31
CA THR A 122 8.14 -26.57 21.40
C THR A 122 8.29 -25.87 20.05
N ILE A 123 9.35 -26.14 19.28
CA ILE A 123 9.52 -25.56 17.93
C ILE A 123 8.32 -25.94 17.06
N LEU A 124 7.92 -27.21 17.04
CA LEU A 124 6.78 -27.68 16.24
C LEU A 124 5.47 -27.01 16.68
N GLN A 125 5.21 -26.91 17.99
CA GLN A 125 3.99 -26.27 18.49
C GLN A 125 3.94 -24.78 18.09
N LYS A 126 5.03 -24.04 18.33
CA LYS A 126 5.12 -22.63 17.94
C LYS A 126 4.99 -22.43 16.43
N THR A 127 5.48 -23.38 15.63
CA THR A 127 5.33 -23.36 14.17
C THR A 127 3.86 -23.54 13.78
N ILE A 128 3.13 -24.47 14.40
CA ILE A 128 1.69 -24.68 14.17
C ILE A 128 0.91 -23.40 14.50
N ASP A 129 1.18 -22.82 15.66
CA ASP A 129 0.52 -21.58 16.10
C ASP A 129 0.81 -20.43 15.13
N TYR A 130 2.05 -20.33 14.63
CA TYR A 130 2.43 -19.33 13.65
C TYR A 130 1.77 -19.54 12.28
N ILE A 131 1.59 -20.78 11.83
CA ILE A 131 0.83 -21.09 10.61
C ILE A 131 -0.64 -20.64 10.76
N HIS A 132 -1.27 -20.93 11.90
CA HIS A 132 -2.64 -20.47 12.17
C HIS A 132 -2.73 -18.93 12.20
N PHE A 133 -1.76 -18.27 12.81
CA PHE A 133 -1.64 -16.82 12.80
C PHE A 133 -1.53 -16.27 11.37
N LEU A 134 -0.63 -16.82 10.55
CA LEU A 134 -0.45 -16.41 9.15
C LEU A 134 -1.72 -16.62 8.32
N HIS A 135 -2.46 -17.71 8.53
CA HIS A 135 -3.76 -17.90 7.85
C HIS A 135 -4.79 -16.85 8.25
N LYS A 136 -4.87 -16.51 9.54
CA LYS A 136 -5.76 -15.46 10.04
C LYS A 136 -5.39 -14.10 9.46
N GLU A 137 -4.11 -13.76 9.47
CA GLU A 137 -3.63 -12.47 8.98
C GLU A 137 -3.78 -12.34 7.47
N LYS A 138 -3.47 -13.40 6.71
CA LYS A 138 -3.74 -13.45 5.27
C LYS A 138 -5.22 -13.20 4.97
N LYS A 139 -6.13 -13.89 5.67
CA LYS A 139 -7.57 -13.71 5.48
C LYS A 139 -8.01 -12.27 5.76
N LYS A 140 -7.51 -11.68 6.85
CA LYS A 140 -7.78 -10.28 7.20
C LYS A 140 -7.31 -9.33 6.09
N GLN A 141 -6.09 -9.49 5.59
CA GLN A 141 -5.56 -8.67 4.49
C GLN A 141 -6.37 -8.84 3.19
N GLU A 142 -6.81 -10.05 2.87
CA GLU A 142 -7.67 -10.31 1.70
C GLU A 142 -9.04 -9.60 1.83
N GLU A 143 -9.62 -9.59 3.03
CA GLU A 143 -10.85 -8.85 3.32
C GLU A 143 -10.66 -7.33 3.20
N GLU A 144 -9.58 -6.78 3.76
CA GLU A 144 -9.24 -5.36 3.65
C GLU A 144 -9.04 -4.92 2.18
N VAL A 145 -8.31 -5.72 1.39
CA VAL A 145 -8.15 -5.48 -0.05
C VAL A 145 -9.49 -5.50 -0.78
N SER A 146 -10.39 -6.41 -0.42
CA SER A 146 -11.74 -6.48 -0.99
C SER A 146 -12.55 -5.22 -0.67
N VAL A 147 -12.49 -4.73 0.57
CA VAL A 147 -13.16 -3.49 0.99
C VAL A 147 -12.61 -2.28 0.23
N LEU A 148 -11.29 -2.11 0.20
CA LEU A 148 -10.64 -0.99 -0.49
C LEU A 148 -10.96 -0.98 -1.99
N ARG A 149 -11.02 -2.15 -2.64
CA ARG A 149 -11.44 -2.24 -4.05
C ARG A 149 -12.86 -1.75 -4.28
N LYS A 150 -13.79 -2.06 -3.37
CA LYS A 150 -15.18 -1.57 -3.44
C LYS A 150 -15.25 -0.05 -3.24
N GLU A 151 -14.47 0.48 -2.31
CA GLU A 151 -14.40 1.93 -2.06
C GLU A 151 -13.83 2.68 -3.27
N VAL A 152 -12.74 2.20 -3.86
CA VAL A 152 -12.18 2.76 -5.10
C VAL A 152 -13.21 2.75 -6.23
N MET A 153 -13.98 1.66 -6.37
CA MET A 153 -15.05 1.59 -7.38
C MET A 153 -16.15 2.62 -7.10
N ALA A 154 -16.61 2.75 -5.86
CA ALA A 154 -17.61 3.74 -5.48
C ALA A 154 -17.13 5.17 -5.76
N LEU A 155 -15.89 5.50 -5.39
CA LEU A 155 -15.29 6.82 -5.64
C LEU A 155 -15.16 7.10 -7.15
N LYS A 156 -14.79 6.11 -7.96
CA LYS A 156 -14.74 6.25 -9.43
C LYS A 156 -16.13 6.54 -10.01
N ILE A 157 -17.17 5.85 -9.52
CA ILE A 157 -18.56 6.12 -9.94
C ILE A 157 -18.97 7.55 -9.53
N MET A 158 -18.69 7.96 -8.29
CA MET A 158 -18.98 9.32 -7.83
C MET A 158 -18.27 10.38 -8.66
N LYS A 159 -16.97 10.21 -8.93
CA LYS A 159 -16.19 11.12 -9.79
C LYS A 159 -16.84 11.25 -11.18
N THR A 160 -17.17 10.12 -11.80
CA THR A 160 -17.81 10.08 -13.12
C THR A 160 -19.15 10.83 -13.10
N ASN A 161 -19.96 10.64 -12.06
CA ASN A 161 -21.23 11.35 -11.90
C ASN A 161 -21.03 12.87 -11.76
N TYR A 162 -20.06 13.32 -10.97
CA TYR A 162 -19.75 14.75 -10.86
C TYR A 162 -19.22 15.33 -12.17
N GLU A 163 -18.38 14.59 -12.90
CA GLU A 163 -17.91 15.00 -14.23
C GLU A 163 -19.06 15.17 -15.21
N HIS A 164 -20.04 14.26 -15.20
CA HIS A 164 -21.25 14.40 -16.01
C HIS A 164 -22.08 15.63 -15.62
N ILE A 165 -22.26 15.91 -14.32
CA ILE A 165 -22.98 17.11 -13.85
C ILE A 165 -22.27 18.38 -14.30
N VAL A 166 -20.94 18.47 -14.10
CA VAL A 166 -20.13 19.63 -14.51
C VAL A 166 -20.23 19.85 -16.01
N LYS A 167 -20.12 18.78 -16.81
CA LYS A 167 -20.25 18.86 -18.27
C LYS A 167 -21.64 19.33 -18.69
N ALA A 168 -22.71 18.79 -18.09
CA ALA A 168 -24.07 19.22 -18.38
C ALA A 168 -24.32 20.71 -18.02
N HIS A 169 -23.66 21.22 -16.97
CA HIS A 169 -23.70 22.64 -16.63
C HIS A 169 -22.86 23.52 -17.58
N GLN A 170 -21.75 23.02 -18.12
CA GLN A 170 -20.96 23.72 -19.15
C GLN A 170 -21.66 23.74 -20.51
N ASP A 171 -22.34 22.65 -20.87
CA ASP A 171 -23.09 22.51 -22.12
C ASP A 171 -24.44 23.26 -22.12
N ASN A 172 -24.80 23.94 -21.02
CA ASN A 172 -26.00 24.78 -20.91
C ASN A 172 -25.61 26.28 -20.89
N PRO A 173 -25.66 27.00 -22.03
CA PRO A 173 -25.18 28.39 -22.15
C PRO A 173 -26.05 29.44 -21.42
N GLN A 174 -27.05 29.05 -20.63
CA GLN A 174 -28.08 29.94 -20.08
C GLN A 174 -28.15 30.02 -18.55
N GLN A 175 -27.09 29.70 -17.80
CA GLN A 175 -27.08 30.00 -16.36
C GLN A 175 -25.85 30.78 -15.91
N GLY A 176 -26.07 32.09 -15.77
CA GLY A 176 -25.28 33.01 -14.98
C GLY A 176 -24.17 33.64 -15.79
N ASP A 177 -24.34 34.92 -16.10
CA ASP A 177 -23.30 35.86 -16.50
C ASP A 177 -22.09 35.70 -15.55
N GLN A 178 -21.15 34.83 -15.91
CA GLN A 178 -19.97 34.58 -15.09
C GLN A 178 -19.07 35.79 -15.27
N VAL A 179 -19.18 36.70 -14.30
CA VAL A 179 -18.25 37.80 -14.11
C VAL A 179 -16.83 37.23 -14.20
N SER A 180 -16.06 37.66 -15.20
CA SER A 180 -14.69 37.20 -15.42
C SER A 180 -13.85 37.30 -14.14
N ASP A 181 -12.92 36.37 -13.93
CA ASP A 181 -12.01 36.41 -12.78
C ASP A 181 -11.21 37.71 -12.73
N GLN A 182 -10.96 38.34 -13.88
CA GLN A 182 -10.37 39.68 -13.96
C GLN A 182 -11.24 40.74 -13.28
N VAL A 183 -12.56 40.69 -13.48
CA VAL A 183 -13.50 41.64 -12.87
C VAL A 183 -13.61 41.37 -11.36
N LYS A 184 -13.62 40.10 -10.94
CA LYS A 184 -13.56 39.74 -9.51
C LYS A 184 -12.29 40.29 -8.84
N PHE A 185 -11.14 40.17 -9.51
CA PHE A 185 -9.87 40.70 -9.03
C PHE A 185 -9.90 42.22 -8.91
N ASN A 186 -10.40 42.92 -9.94
CA ASN A 186 -10.51 44.39 -9.93
C ASN A 186 -11.43 44.89 -8.80
N ILE A 187 -12.54 44.19 -8.54
CA ILE A 187 -13.45 44.49 -7.43
C ILE A 187 -12.74 44.31 -6.09
N PHE A 188 -12.08 43.16 -5.89
CA PHE A 188 -11.33 42.89 -4.67
C PHE A 188 -10.25 43.92 -4.41
N GLN A 189 -9.45 44.25 -5.43
CA GLN A 189 -8.42 45.27 -5.35
C GLN A 189 -9.01 46.63 -4.92
N SER A 190 -10.11 47.06 -5.55
CA SER A 190 -10.76 48.33 -5.22
C SER A 190 -11.26 48.39 -3.78
N ILE A 191 -11.78 47.27 -3.26
CA ILE A 191 -12.20 47.16 -1.85
C ILE A 191 -10.98 47.28 -0.93
N MET A 192 -9.90 46.54 -1.21
CA MET A 192 -8.69 46.54 -0.40
C MET A 192 -7.98 47.89 -0.39
N ASP A 193 -7.85 48.54 -1.55
CA ASP A 193 -7.22 49.86 -1.67
C ASP A 193 -8.01 50.91 -0.87
N SER A 194 -9.34 50.86 -0.96
CA SER A 194 -10.22 51.80 -0.24
C SER A 194 -10.17 51.58 1.28
N LEU A 195 -10.10 50.33 1.76
CA LEU A 195 -9.92 50.02 3.17
C LEU A 195 -8.53 50.45 3.66
N PHE A 196 -7.49 50.26 2.86
CA PHE A 196 -6.15 50.68 3.20
C PHE A 196 -6.05 52.21 3.29
N GLN A 197 -6.69 52.93 2.39
CA GLN A 197 -6.72 54.40 2.42
C GLN A 197 -7.44 54.94 3.67
N SER A 198 -8.56 54.31 4.08
CA SER A 198 -9.24 54.70 5.31
C SER A 198 -8.37 54.40 6.54
N PHE A 199 -7.70 53.26 6.57
CA PHE A 199 -6.73 52.93 7.62
C PHE A 199 -5.61 53.96 7.71
N SER A 200 -4.98 54.29 6.57
CA SER A 200 -3.87 55.23 6.52
C SER A 200 -4.26 56.65 6.92
N THR A 201 -5.54 57.01 6.77
CA THR A 201 -6.05 58.34 7.16
C THR A 201 -6.42 58.37 8.65
N SER A 202 -6.97 57.28 9.17
CA SER A 202 -7.49 57.21 10.54
C SER A 202 -6.46 56.76 11.58
N VAL A 203 -5.36 56.13 11.15
CA VAL A 203 -4.35 55.57 12.06
C VAL A 203 -3.09 56.42 12.11
N SER A 204 -2.82 56.96 13.31
CA SER A 204 -1.59 57.67 13.65
C SER A 204 -0.54 56.72 14.22
N VAL A 205 0.74 56.97 13.90
CA VAL A 205 1.90 56.18 14.37
C VAL A 205 2.80 56.96 15.36
N ASN A 206 2.27 58.02 15.97
CA ASN A 206 3.05 58.94 16.81
C ASN A 206 3.48 58.34 18.16
N SER A 207 2.74 57.35 18.69
CA SER A 207 3.11 56.56 19.87
C SER A 207 2.40 55.22 19.87
N PHE A 208 2.87 54.24 20.65
CA PHE A 208 2.19 52.93 20.75
C PHE A 208 0.77 53.05 21.31
N GLN A 209 0.57 53.92 22.31
CA GLN A 209 -0.76 54.15 22.89
C GLN A 209 -1.72 54.76 21.86
N ASP A 210 -1.27 55.77 21.13
CA ASP A 210 -2.04 56.43 20.06
C ASP A 210 -2.36 55.46 18.90
N LEU A 211 -1.35 54.70 18.43
CA LEU A 211 -1.51 53.65 17.44
C LEU A 211 -2.55 52.62 17.88
N SER A 212 -2.43 52.11 19.10
CA SER A 212 -3.36 51.09 19.62
C SER A 212 -4.80 51.64 19.67
N ALA A 213 -5.00 52.85 20.16
CA ALA A 213 -6.32 53.49 20.21
C ALA A 213 -6.90 53.72 18.80
N CYS A 214 -6.14 54.29 17.86
CA CYS A 214 -6.60 54.54 16.49
C CYS A 214 -6.94 53.25 15.74
N VAL A 215 -6.14 52.19 15.90
CA VAL A 215 -6.41 50.89 15.26
C VAL A 215 -7.70 50.27 15.80
N PHE A 216 -7.90 50.27 17.13
CA PHE A 216 -9.13 49.76 17.72
C PHE A 216 -10.36 50.55 17.24
N SER A 217 -10.28 51.88 17.24
CA SER A 217 -11.35 52.74 16.71
C SER A 217 -11.65 52.46 15.24
N TRP A 218 -10.61 52.33 14.41
CA TRP A 218 -10.78 52.05 12.98
C TRP A 218 -11.46 50.70 12.72
N ILE A 219 -11.02 49.63 13.40
CA ILE A 219 -11.63 48.29 13.27
C ILE A 219 -13.12 48.33 13.67
N GLU A 220 -13.42 48.96 14.82
CA GLU A 220 -14.79 49.05 15.34
C GLU A 220 -15.72 49.87 14.44
N GLU A 221 -15.19 50.83 13.71
CA GLU A 221 -15.95 51.68 12.80
C GLU A 221 -16.10 51.05 11.41
N HIS A 222 -15.03 50.49 10.84
CA HIS A 222 -14.96 50.11 9.41
C HIS A 222 -15.01 48.59 9.14
N CYS A 223 -14.68 47.74 10.10
CA CYS A 223 -14.56 46.28 9.88
C CYS A 223 -15.75 45.47 10.43
N LYS A 224 -16.81 46.12 10.91
CA LYS A 224 -18.04 45.43 11.32
C LYS A 224 -18.73 44.80 10.11
N PRO A 225 -19.37 43.61 10.24
CA PRO A 225 -20.00 42.93 9.12
C PRO A 225 -21.01 43.76 8.33
N GLN A 226 -21.76 44.64 9.00
CA GLN A 226 -22.73 45.52 8.33
C GLN A 226 -22.03 46.67 7.60
N THR A 227 -21.11 47.38 8.26
CA THR A 227 -20.34 48.46 7.62
C THR A 227 -19.56 47.94 6.41
N LEU A 228 -18.93 46.76 6.52
CA LEU A 228 -18.18 46.16 5.42
C LEU A 228 -19.09 45.81 4.24
N ARG A 229 -20.32 45.33 4.50
CA ARG A 229 -21.31 45.08 3.43
C ARG A 229 -21.71 46.37 2.73
N GLU A 230 -22.04 47.41 3.48
CA GLU A 230 -22.41 48.72 2.93
C GLU A 230 -21.25 49.33 2.12
N PHE A 231 -20.02 49.21 2.64
CA PHE A 231 -18.81 49.64 1.98
C PHE A 231 -18.57 48.93 0.65
N VAL A 232 -18.64 47.59 0.64
CA VAL A 232 -18.48 46.77 -0.57
C VAL A 232 -19.55 47.13 -1.61
N VAL A 233 -20.81 47.30 -1.18
CA VAL A 233 -21.88 47.75 -2.09
C VAL A 233 -21.60 49.15 -2.63
N GLY A 234 -21.04 50.05 -1.82
CA GLY A 234 -20.59 51.38 -2.25
C GLY A 234 -19.52 51.32 -3.34
N VAL A 235 -18.48 50.52 -3.13
CA VAL A 235 -17.39 50.30 -4.11
C VAL A 235 -17.95 49.68 -5.40
N LEU A 236 -18.82 48.67 -5.28
CA LEU A 236 -19.48 48.05 -6.44
C LEU A 236 -20.33 49.06 -7.23
N ARG A 237 -21.04 49.96 -6.55
CA ARG A 237 -21.81 51.04 -7.21
C ARG A 237 -20.90 52.01 -7.95
N GLN A 238 -19.79 52.44 -7.33
CA GLN A 238 -18.83 53.33 -7.97
C GLN A 238 -18.22 52.70 -9.23
N LEU A 239 -17.83 51.42 -9.16
CA LEU A 239 -17.31 50.68 -10.32
C LEU A 239 -18.37 50.51 -11.41
N SER A 240 -19.63 50.23 -11.04
CA SER A 240 -20.72 50.12 -12.01
C SER A 240 -21.03 51.45 -12.72
N GLY A 241 -20.83 52.59 -12.03
CA GLY A 241 -20.98 53.93 -12.61
C GLY A 241 -19.81 54.41 -13.46
N GLN A 242 -18.68 53.70 -13.46
CA GLN A 242 -17.53 53.97 -14.35
C GLN A 242 -17.58 53.13 -15.64
N LEU A 243 -18.43 52.10 -15.68
CA LEU A 243 -18.62 51.19 -16.80
C LEU A 243 -19.77 51.61 -17.75
N TYR A 244 -20.40 52.77 -17.50
CA TYR A 244 -21.43 53.43 -18.32
C TYR A 244 -21.11 54.91 -18.48
#